data_AF-A0A2X3EY18-F1
#
_entry.id   AF-A0A2X3EY18-F1
#
_cell.length_a   1.000
_cell.length_b   1.000
_cell.length_c   1.000
_cell.angle_alpha   90.00
_cell.angle_beta   90.00
_cell.angle_gamma   90.00
#
_symmetry.space_group_name_H-M   'P 1'
#
loop_
_entity.id
_entity.type
_entity.pdbx_description
1 polymer ?
#
loop_
_entity_poly.entity_id
_entity_poly.type
_entity_poly.pdbx_seq_one_letter_code
_entity_poly.pdbx_strand_id
1 'polypeptide(L)'
;MNLSSSRMIQHSLPRRLLHNHSGVVSIALFFVFCCVVFSLITSNFLTGTNWLNIIRQSAPLLIVATAMTLVITTGGIDLSVGSTLALVGALSAIALNSWVCRGRWYSSAACC
;
A
#
# COMPACT_ATOMS: atom_id res chain seq x y z
N MET A 1 -31.42 -16.56 -35.23
CA MET A 1 -30.05 -16.30 -35.75
C MET A 1 -29.32 -15.31 -34.83
N ASN A 2 -28.82 -15.68 -33.64
CA ASN A 2 -27.83 -14.85 -32.91
C ASN A 2 -27.21 -15.52 -31.66
N LEU A 3 -26.69 -16.75 -31.77
CA LEU A 3 -26.01 -17.42 -30.63
C LEU A 3 -24.62 -17.98 -30.97
N SER A 4 -24.07 -17.62 -32.14
CA SER A 4 -22.74 -18.07 -32.59
C SER A 4 -21.66 -16.98 -32.47
N SER A 5 -22.03 -15.70 -32.64
CA SER A 5 -21.08 -14.58 -32.64
C SER A 5 -20.42 -14.35 -31.27
N SER A 6 -21.16 -14.47 -30.16
CA SER A 6 -20.61 -14.24 -28.81
C SER A 6 -19.71 -15.35 -28.28
N ARG A 7 -19.79 -16.58 -28.80
CA ARG A 7 -18.93 -17.69 -28.33
C ARG A 7 -17.50 -17.64 -28.88
N MET A 8 -17.28 -17.01 -30.03
CA MET A 8 -15.94 -16.94 -30.65
C MET A 8 -15.03 -15.85 -30.07
N ILE A 9 -15.59 -14.73 -29.57
CA ILE A 9 -14.80 -13.63 -29.00
C ILE A 9 -14.20 -14.01 -27.63
N GLN A 10 -14.89 -14.84 -26.86
CA GLN A 10 -14.52 -15.13 -25.48
C GLN A 10 -13.32 -16.07 -25.32
N HIS A 11 -13.05 -16.94 -26.30
CA HIS A 11 -12.02 -17.98 -26.20
C HIS A 11 -10.64 -17.56 -26.74
N SER A 12 -10.57 -16.49 -27.54
CA SER A 12 -9.37 -16.05 -28.27
C SER A 12 -8.71 -14.79 -27.72
N LEU A 13 -9.45 -13.92 -27.04
CA LEU A 13 -8.92 -12.72 -26.37
C LEU A 13 -8.08 -12.98 -25.11
N PRO A 14 -8.48 -13.84 -24.15
CA PRO A 14 -7.73 -13.99 -22.91
C PRO A 14 -6.34 -14.57 -23.17
N ARG A 15 -6.20 -15.52 -24.11
CA ARG A 15 -4.90 -16.12 -24.48
C ARG A 15 -3.96 -15.15 -25.20
N ARG A 16 -4.47 -14.18 -25.96
CA ARG A 16 -3.64 -13.15 -26.63
C ARG A 16 -3.14 -12.09 -25.65
N LEU A 17 -3.99 -11.67 -24.71
CA LEU A 17 -3.57 -10.81 -23.58
C LEU A 17 -2.60 -11.56 -22.65
N LEU A 18 -2.82 -12.86 -22.41
CA LEU A 18 -1.92 -13.69 -21.60
C LEU A 18 -0.51 -13.79 -22.18
N HIS A 19 -0.40 -13.86 -23.50
CA HIS A 19 0.87 -14.08 -24.17
C HIS A 19 1.62 -12.78 -24.46
N ASN A 20 0.92 -11.69 -24.75
CA ASN A 20 1.56 -10.42 -25.11
C ASN A 20 2.00 -9.60 -23.89
N HIS A 21 1.47 -9.86 -22.68
CA HIS A 21 1.70 -9.08 -21.45
C HIS A 21 1.83 -9.99 -20.21
N SER A 22 2.67 -11.03 -20.30
CA SER A 22 2.86 -12.04 -19.24
C SER A 22 3.17 -11.45 -17.85
N GLY A 23 3.89 -10.33 -17.78
CA GLY A 23 4.21 -9.64 -16.52
C GLY A 23 3.00 -9.01 -15.81
N VAL A 24 2.02 -8.52 -16.57
CA VAL A 24 0.81 -7.92 -15.99
C VAL A 24 -0.12 -9.02 -15.46
N VAL A 25 -0.11 -10.16 -16.12
CA VAL A 25 -0.86 -11.33 -15.68
C VAL A 25 -0.26 -11.92 -14.42
N SER A 26 1.08 -12.04 -14.35
CA SER A 26 1.72 -12.58 -13.14
C SER A 26 1.50 -11.70 -11.92
N ILE A 27 1.58 -10.36 -12.06
CA ILE A 27 1.34 -9.45 -10.92
C ILE A 27 -0.13 -9.50 -10.48
N ALA A 28 -1.08 -9.56 -11.42
CA ALA A 28 -2.50 -9.65 -11.11
C ALA A 28 -2.85 -10.98 -10.43
N LEU A 29 -2.29 -12.10 -10.92
CA LEU A 29 -2.52 -13.42 -10.36
C LEU A 29 -1.93 -13.53 -8.94
N PHE A 30 -0.73 -12.99 -8.73
CA PHE A 30 -0.12 -12.90 -7.40
C PHE A 30 -0.95 -12.04 -6.43
N PHE A 31 -1.44 -10.88 -6.88
CA PHE A 31 -2.32 -10.03 -6.06
C PHE A 31 -3.60 -10.74 -5.63
N VAL A 32 -4.27 -11.42 -6.56
CA VAL A 32 -5.48 -12.20 -6.27
C VAL A 32 -5.17 -13.34 -5.29
N PHE A 33 -4.05 -14.05 -5.49
CA PHE A 33 -3.61 -15.09 -4.57
C PHE A 33 -3.41 -14.57 -3.14
N CYS A 34 -2.69 -13.46 -2.97
CA CYS A 34 -2.52 -12.82 -1.66
C CYS A 34 -3.85 -12.41 -1.03
N CYS A 35 -4.78 -11.82 -1.80
CA CYS A 35 -6.10 -11.45 -1.31
C CYS A 35 -6.89 -12.65 -0.76
N VAL A 36 -6.86 -13.78 -1.46
CA VAL A 36 -7.54 -15.02 -1.03
C VAL A 36 -6.89 -15.55 0.25
N VAL A 37 -5.56 -15.66 0.29
CA VAL A 37 -4.83 -16.16 1.46
C VAL A 37 -5.10 -15.29 2.69
N PHE A 38 -5.00 -13.96 2.57
CA PHE A 38 -5.27 -13.05 3.67
C PHE A 38 -6.73 -13.04 4.12
N SER A 39 -7.67 -13.21 3.18
CA SER A 39 -9.10 -13.36 3.51
C SER A 39 -9.39 -14.63 4.31
N LEU A 40 -8.64 -15.71 4.10
CA LEU A 40 -8.82 -16.97 4.83
C LEU A 40 -8.16 -16.93 6.22
N ILE A 41 -6.99 -16.30 6.33
CA ILE A 41 -6.25 -16.20 7.60
C ILE A 41 -6.89 -15.17 8.54
N THR A 42 -7.42 -14.08 8.00
CA THR A 42 -8.00 -12.98 8.78
C THR A 42 -9.43 -12.72 8.33
N SER A 43 -10.39 -13.15 9.15
CA SER A 43 -11.82 -12.87 8.96
C SER A 43 -12.15 -11.37 8.97
N ASN A 44 -11.26 -10.54 9.51
CA ASN A 44 -11.35 -9.09 9.54
C ASN A 44 -10.72 -8.38 8.33
N PHE A 45 -10.24 -9.10 7.30
CA PHE A 45 -9.50 -8.47 6.21
C PHE A 45 -10.44 -7.72 5.26
N LEU A 46 -11.64 -8.25 5.05
CA LEU A 46 -12.70 -7.65 4.23
C LEU A 46 -13.72 -6.83 5.05
N THR A 47 -13.53 -6.65 6.35
CA THR A 47 -14.45 -5.83 7.13
C THR A 47 -14.30 -4.35 6.77
N GLY A 48 -15.43 -3.65 6.67
CA GLY A 48 -15.45 -2.22 6.30
C GLY A 48 -14.63 -1.34 7.26
N THR A 49 -14.52 -1.74 8.53
CA THR A 49 -13.68 -1.06 9.53
C THR A 49 -12.19 -1.18 9.22
N ASN A 50 -11.70 -2.33 8.77
CA ASN A 50 -10.30 -2.52 8.38
C ASN A 50 -9.97 -1.71 7.12
N TRP A 51 -10.84 -1.76 6.11
CA TRP A 51 -10.71 -0.93 4.91
C TRP A 51 -10.70 0.57 5.21
N LEU A 52 -11.62 1.05 6.05
CA LEU A 52 -11.62 2.45 6.48
C LEU A 52 -10.35 2.81 7.25
N ASN A 53 -9.82 1.89 8.07
CA ASN A 53 -8.59 2.12 8.81
C ASN A 53 -7.38 2.23 7.87
N ILE A 54 -7.28 1.34 6.87
CA ILE A 54 -6.23 1.40 5.85
C ILE A 54 -6.31 2.70 5.04
N ILE A 55 -7.51 3.11 4.62
CA ILE A 55 -7.71 4.36 3.88
C ILE A 55 -7.34 5.56 4.75
N ARG A 56 -7.74 5.59 6.03
CA ARG A 56 -7.40 6.68 6.95
C ARG A 56 -5.91 6.76 7.25
N GLN A 57 -5.22 5.62 7.36
CA GLN A 57 -3.77 5.59 7.57
C GLN A 57 -2.98 5.98 6.31
N SER A 58 -3.48 5.65 5.12
CA SER A 58 -2.83 5.98 3.84
C SER A 58 -3.12 7.41 3.34
N ALA A 59 -4.26 8.00 3.73
CA ALA A 59 -4.64 9.36 3.35
C ALA A 59 -3.54 10.43 3.59
N PRO A 60 -2.91 10.54 4.78
CA PRO A 60 -1.85 11.52 4.99
C PRO A 60 -0.63 11.30 4.08
N LEU A 61 -0.25 10.05 3.79
CA LEU A 61 0.84 9.75 2.86
C LEU A 61 0.53 10.22 1.43
N LEU A 62 -0.70 10.00 0.95
CA LEU A 62 -1.16 10.45 -0.37
C LEU A 62 -1.19 11.98 -0.50
N ILE A 63 -1.64 12.68 0.54
CA ILE A 63 -1.67 14.15 0.57
C ILE A 63 -0.24 14.70 0.50
N VAL A 64 0.68 14.16 1.29
CA VAL A 64 2.09 14.58 1.27
C VAL A 64 2.75 14.27 -0.07
N ALA A 65 2.50 13.10 -0.65
CA ALA A 65 3.10 12.70 -1.93
C ALA A 65 2.66 13.62 -3.08
N THR A 66 1.37 13.96 -3.12
CA THR A 66 0.84 14.92 -4.12
C THR A 66 1.35 16.34 -3.87
N ALA A 67 1.45 16.78 -2.61
CA ALA A 67 2.03 18.08 -2.25
C ALA A 67 3.51 18.20 -2.65
N MET A 68 4.33 17.19 -2.35
CA MET A 68 5.75 17.13 -2.79
C MET A 68 5.87 17.24 -4.31
N THR A 69 4.98 16.56 -5.05
CA THR A 69 4.99 16.61 -6.53
C THR A 69 4.67 18.01 -7.05
N LEU A 70 3.65 18.67 -6.46
CA LEU A 70 3.24 20.03 -6.85
C LEU A 70 4.31 21.08 -6.52
N VAL A 71 4.96 20.98 -5.36
CA VAL A 71 6.06 21.86 -4.92
C VAL A 71 7.24 21.78 -5.90
N ILE A 72 7.67 20.57 -6.27
CA ILE A 72 8.77 20.36 -7.23
C ILE A 72 8.42 20.99 -8.58
N THR A 73 7.18 20.81 -9.08
CA THR A 73 6.77 21.42 -10.36
C THR A 73 6.65 22.93 -10.34
N THR A 74 6.51 23.57 -9.18
CA THR A 74 6.33 25.04 -9.06
C THR A 74 7.67 25.79 -9.02
N GLY A 75 8.81 25.09 -9.06
CA GLY A 75 10.15 25.69 -9.13
C GLY A 75 10.62 26.38 -7.84
N GLY A 76 9.78 26.39 -6.80
CA GLY A 76 10.15 26.80 -5.45
C GLY A 76 10.64 25.59 -4.66
N ILE A 77 11.91 25.59 -4.28
CA ILE A 77 12.54 24.52 -3.47
C ILE A 77 12.13 24.67 -1.99
N ASP A 78 10.85 24.90 -1.69
CA ASP A 78 10.40 24.85 -0.28
C ASP A 78 10.08 23.41 0.12
N LEU A 79 11.17 22.66 0.35
CA LEU A 79 11.19 21.28 0.80
C LEU A 79 10.85 21.13 2.30
N SER A 80 10.40 22.19 2.99
CA SER A 80 10.14 22.22 4.43
C SER A 80 9.19 21.10 4.92
N VAL A 81 8.24 20.68 4.08
CA VAL A 81 7.33 19.55 4.39
C VAL A 81 8.09 18.22 4.54
N GLY A 82 9.16 18.02 3.76
CA GLY A 82 10.01 16.82 3.87
C GLY A 82 10.84 16.80 5.15
N SER A 83 11.47 17.92 5.50
CA SER A 83 12.27 18.03 6.73
C SER A 83 11.44 17.95 8.00
N THR A 84 10.24 18.53 8.00
CA THR A 84 9.33 18.44 9.17
C THR A 84 8.84 17.02 9.40
N LEU A 85 8.48 16.28 8.33
CA LEU A 85 8.12 14.87 8.43
C LEU A 85 9.29 14.00 8.92
N ALA A 86 10.50 14.23 8.41
CA ALA A 86 11.69 13.51 8.86
C ALA A 86 12.02 13.77 10.34
N LEU A 87 11.94 15.03 10.78
CA LEU A 87 12.19 15.40 12.18
C LEU A 87 11.13 14.79 13.12
N VAL A 88 9.84 14.91 12.78
CA VAL A 88 8.75 14.32 13.57
C VAL A 88 8.85 12.80 13.60
N GLY A 89 9.25 12.16 12.49
CA GLY A 89 9.51 10.73 12.43
C GLY A 89 10.64 10.29 13.36
N ALA A 90 11.78 11.00 13.35
CA ALA A 90 12.89 10.71 14.23
C ALA A 90 12.53 10.92 15.71
N LEU A 91 11.87 12.04 16.02
CA LEU A 91 11.43 12.34 17.39
C LEU A 91 10.40 11.34 17.90
N SER A 92 9.44 10.91 17.07
CA SER A 92 8.47 9.89 17.44
C SER A 92 9.11 8.53 17.66
N ALA A 93 10.09 8.12 16.85
CA ALA A 93 10.85 6.89 17.07
C ALA A 93 11.65 6.92 18.39
N ILE A 94 12.33 8.03 18.69
CA ILE A 94 13.07 8.22 19.95
C ILE A 94 12.09 8.25 21.14
N ALA A 95 10.96 8.93 21.00
CA ALA A 95 9.94 8.99 22.03
C ALA A 95 9.33 7.61 22.31
N LEU A 96 9.06 6.81 21.28
CA LEU A 96 8.58 5.44 21.43
C LEU A 96 9.65 4.52 22.04
N ASN A 97 10.91 4.63 21.62
CA ASN A 97 12.01 3.88 22.20
C ASN A 97 12.17 4.21 23.69
N SER A 98 12.24 5.50 24.03
CA SER A 98 12.34 5.95 25.42
C SER A 98 11.10 5.57 26.26
N TRP A 99 9.90 5.63 25.70
CA TRP A 99 8.67 5.18 26.38
C TRP A 99 8.69 3.66 26.67
N VAL A 100 9.07 2.84 25.68
CA VAL A 100 9.15 1.39 25.82
C VAL A 100 10.23 1.01 26.84
N CYS A 101 11.40 1.65 26.80
CA CYS A 101 12.49 1.40 27.75
C CYS A 101 12.16 1.89 29.18
N ARG A 102 11.23 2.85 29.36
CA ARG A 102 10.81 3.33 30.69
C ARG A 102 9.73 2.47 31.35
N GLY A 103 9.00 1.66 30.59
CA GLY A 103 7.88 0.85 31.06
C GLY A 103 8.12 -0.67 31.13
N ARG A 104 9.26 -1.19 30.64
CA ARG A 104 9.48 -2.65 30.56
C ARG A 104 10.90 -3.04 31.01
N TRP A 105 11.00 -3.42 32.27
CA TRP A 105 12.15 -4.17 32.79
C TRP A 105 12.27 -5.49 32.01
N TYR A 106 13.49 -5.89 31.67
CA TYR A 106 13.87 -7.11 30.91
C TYR A 106 13.73 -7.05 29.39
N SER A 107 14.64 -6.34 28.72
CA SER A 107 15.54 -6.96 27.74
C SER A 107 16.37 -5.86 27.07
N SER A 108 17.65 -5.81 27.42
CA SER A 108 18.63 -4.86 26.87
C SER A 108 18.85 -4.97 25.35
N ALA A 109 18.10 -5.82 24.65
CA ALA A 109 18.14 -5.98 23.19
C ALA A 109 17.11 -5.11 22.44
N ALA A 110 16.17 -4.44 23.14
CA ALA A 110 15.13 -3.62 22.49
C ALA A 110 15.46 -2.11 22.42
N CYS A 111 16.53 -1.66 23.10
CA CYS A 111 16.90 -0.24 23.18
C CYS A 111 18.16 0.12 22.35
N CYS A 112 18.69 -0.81 21.53
CA CYS A 112 19.82 -0.56 20.62
C CYS A 112 19.34 -0.31 19.20
#